data_AF-A0A6J2PJQ7-F1
#
_entry.id   AF-A0A6J2PJQ7-F1
#
_cell.length_a   1.000
_cell.length_b   1.000
_cell.length_c   1.000
_cell.angle_alpha   90.00
_cell.angle_beta   90.00
_cell.angle_gamma   90.00
#
_symmetry.space_group_name_H-M   'P 1'
#
loop_
_entity.id
_entity.type
_entity.pdbx_description
1 polymer ?
#
loop_
_entity_poly.entity_id
_entity_poly.type
_entity_poly.pdbx_seq_one_letter_code
_entity_poly.pdbx_strand_id
1 'polypeptide(L)'
;MTLNTIKSFKLELDGPADAAFTGGEVVSGQVVLELRKDTRVHSMKVQGRGVAIAHWLENRGMNSVYNDYTSKITYFRKRQHLIRVQR
;
A
#
# COMPACT_ATOMS: atom_id res chain seq x y z
N MET A 1 0.29 20.66 -9.28
CA MET A 1 0.96 19.50 -9.90
C MET A 1 0.20 19.15 -11.16
N THR A 2 0.78 19.35 -12.34
CA THR A 2 0.11 19.02 -13.61
C THR A 2 0.36 17.55 -13.93
N LEU A 3 -0.60 16.69 -13.60
CA LEU A 3 -0.56 15.26 -13.98
C LEU A 3 -0.62 15.04 -15.50
N ASN A 4 -0.87 16.10 -16.29
CA ASN A 4 -0.94 16.06 -17.76
C ASN A 4 0.34 15.59 -18.45
N THR A 5 1.47 15.52 -17.74
CA THR A 5 2.71 14.97 -18.29
C THR A 5 2.87 13.47 -18.05
N ILE A 6 2.07 12.86 -17.18
CA ILE A 6 2.12 11.42 -16.90
C ILE A 6 1.26 10.71 -17.94
N LYS A 7 1.86 9.77 -18.66
CA LYS A 7 1.15 8.86 -19.57
C LYS A 7 0.64 7.65 -18.80
N SER A 8 1.48 7.05 -17.97
CA SER A 8 1.14 5.88 -17.16
C SER A 8 1.97 5.87 -15.87
N PHE A 9 1.40 5.36 -14.78
CA PHE A 9 2.11 5.15 -13.52
C PHE A 9 1.59 3.88 -12.86
N LYS A 10 2.43 2.83 -12.80
CA LYS A 10 2.03 1.48 -12.41
C LYS A 10 3.07 0.83 -11.50
N LEU A 11 2.60 -0.10 -10.67
CA LEU A 11 3.41 -1.04 -9.92
C LEU A 11 3.24 -2.40 -10.57
N GLU A 12 4.34 -3.05 -10.91
CA GLU A 12 4.38 -4.40 -11.45
C GLU A 12 5.12 -5.27 -10.45
N LEU A 13 4.47 -6.32 -9.95
CA LEU A 13 5.09 -7.28 -9.06
C LEU A 13 5.62 -8.45 -9.88
N ASP A 14 6.72 -9.04 -9.42
CA ASP A 14 7.24 -10.25 -10.01
C ASP A 14 6.33 -11.43 -9.65
N GLY A 15 6.05 -12.29 -10.64
CA GLY A 15 5.19 -13.46 -10.49
C GLY A 15 3.75 -13.28 -10.99
N PRO A 16 2.87 -14.25 -10.70
CA PRO A 16 1.48 -14.21 -11.16
C PRO A 16 0.67 -13.15 -10.40
N ALA A 17 -0.36 -12.62 -11.05
CA ALA A 17 -1.17 -11.51 -10.51
C ALA A 17 -1.93 -11.87 -9.21
N ASP A 18 -2.16 -13.16 -8.97
CA ASP A 18 -2.83 -13.74 -7.81
C ASP A 18 -1.85 -14.38 -6.81
N ALA A 19 -0.56 -14.05 -6.90
CA ALA A 19 0.44 -14.53 -5.96
C ALA A 19 0.05 -14.19 -4.50
N ALA A 20 0.04 -15.22 -3.65
CA ALA A 20 -0.09 -15.08 -2.21
C ALA A 20 1.29 -15.18 -1.56
N PHE A 21 1.53 -14.34 -0.54
CA PHE A 21 2.79 -14.28 0.18
C PHE A 21 2.59 -14.57 1.67
N THR A 22 3.60 -15.15 2.29
CA THR A 22 3.66 -15.52 3.70
C THR A 22 4.85 -14.87 4.42
N GLY A 23 4.91 -15.02 5.73
CA GLY A 23 5.96 -14.41 6.55
C GLY A 23 7.35 -14.93 6.17
N GLY A 24 8.23 -14.02 5.76
CA GLY A 24 9.62 -14.33 5.38
C GLY A 24 9.86 -14.33 3.87
N GLU A 25 8.80 -14.32 3.04
CA GLU A 25 8.95 -14.26 1.60
C GLU A 25 9.28 -12.85 1.10
N VAL A 26 10.02 -12.80 -0.02
CA VAL A 26 10.42 -11.55 -0.66
C VAL A 26 9.40 -11.18 -1.73
N VAL A 27 8.73 -10.05 -1.53
CA VAL A 27 7.92 -9.40 -2.57
C VAL A 27 8.84 -8.50 -3.40
N SER A 28 8.93 -8.77 -4.69
CA SER A 28 9.79 -8.07 -5.66
C SER A 28 8.97 -7.53 -6.84
N GLY A 29 9.55 -6.60 -7.60
CA GLY A 29 8.88 -5.91 -8.70
C GLY A 29 9.47 -4.54 -9.02
N GLN A 30 8.76 -3.78 -9.85
CA GLN A 30 9.18 -2.48 -10.36
C GLN A 30 8.05 -1.45 -10.39
N VAL A 31 8.44 -0.17 -10.33
CA VAL A 31 7.53 0.97 -10.53
C VAL A 31 7.80 1.54 -11.91
N VAL A 32 6.79 1.51 -12.79
CA VAL A 32 6.87 2.01 -14.16
C VAL A 32 6.20 3.39 -14.23
N LEU A 33 6.97 4.41 -14.59
CA LEU A 33 6.48 5.78 -14.81
C LEU A 33 6.74 6.17 -16.27
N GLU A 34 5.68 6.24 -17.07
CA GLU A 34 5.73 6.75 -18.44
C GLU A 34 5.32 8.23 -18.48
N LEU A 35 6.13 9.04 -19.17
CA LEU A 35 5.91 10.49 -19.31
C LEU A 35 5.64 10.84 -20.78
N ARG A 36 4.77 11.82 -21.01
CA ARG A 36 4.43 12.36 -22.34
C ARG A 36 5.46 13.38 -22.85
N LYS A 37 6.25 13.94 -21.94
CA LYS A 37 7.29 14.93 -22.21
C LYS A 37 8.26 15.01 -21.03
N ASP A 38 9.40 15.63 -21.26
CA ASP A 38 10.41 15.89 -20.23
C ASP A 38 9.79 16.51 -18.98
N THR A 39 9.95 15.80 -17.87
CA THR A 39 9.36 16.16 -16.59
C THR A 39 10.38 15.96 -15.49
N ARG A 40 10.64 17.01 -14.70
CA ARG A 40 11.54 16.92 -13.55
C ARG A 40 10.88 16.17 -12.39
N VAL A 41 11.30 14.93 -12.17
CA VAL A 41 10.84 14.10 -11.03
C VAL A 41 11.72 14.37 -9.82
N HIS A 42 11.17 15.04 -8.81
CA HIS A 42 11.93 15.41 -7.59
C HIS A 42 12.06 14.26 -6.60
N SER A 43 11.03 13.42 -6.50
CA SER A 43 11.05 12.23 -5.66
C SER A 43 10.03 11.21 -6.12
N MET A 44 10.38 9.93 -5.97
CA MET A 44 9.50 8.79 -6.14
C MET A 44 9.75 7.84 -4.98
N LYS A 45 8.69 7.31 -4.38
CA LYS A 45 8.78 6.42 -3.22
C LYS A 45 7.82 5.25 -3.39
N VAL A 46 8.21 4.11 -2.87
CA VAL A 46 7.34 2.96 -2.66
C VAL A 46 7.06 2.81 -1.16
N GLN A 47 5.83 2.44 -0.82
CA GLN A 47 5.43 2.12 0.54
C GLN A 47 4.66 0.80 0.55
N GLY A 48 5.22 -0.20 1.24
CA GLY A 48 4.50 -1.43 1.58
C GLY A 48 3.85 -1.31 2.95
N ARG A 49 2.60 -1.76 3.09
CA ARG A 49 1.88 -1.77 4.37
C ARG A 49 0.95 -2.98 4.46
N GLY A 50 1.11 -3.80 5.49
CA GLY A 50 0.17 -4.85 5.87
C GLY A 50 -0.65 -4.44 7.09
N VAL A 51 -1.98 -4.48 6.98
CA VAL A 51 -2.91 -4.10 8.07
C VAL A 51 -4.00 -5.16 8.16
N ALA A 52 -4.27 -5.64 9.38
CA ALA A 52 -5.49 -6.35 9.69
C ALA A 52 -6.48 -5.40 10.37
N ILE A 53 -7.75 -5.53 9.99
CA ILE A 53 -8.88 -4.87 10.65
C ILE A 53 -9.88 -5.97 10.97
N ALA A 54 -10.31 -6.03 12.24
CA ALA A 54 -11.32 -6.96 12.71
C ALA A 54 -12.51 -6.17 13.24
N HIS A 55 -13.71 -6.65 12.95
CA HIS A 55 -14.97 -6.10 13.43
C HIS A 55 -15.75 -7.22 14.13
N TRP A 56 -16.29 -6.98 15.31
CA TRP A 56 -17.10 -7.97 16.02
C TRP A 56 -18.17 -7.30 16.87
N LEU A 57 -19.27 -8.04 17.06
CA LEU A 57 -20.34 -7.67 17.95
C LEU A 57 -20.26 -8.54 19.20
N GLU A 58 -20.40 -7.94 20.39
CA GLU A 58 -20.60 -8.69 21.63
C GLU A 58 -22.02 -8.52 22.12
N ASN A 59 -22.69 -9.64 22.42
CA ASN A 59 -23.94 -9.66 23.15
C ASN A 59 -23.66 -9.92 24.63
N ARG A 60 -24.01 -8.99 25.52
CA ARG A 60 -23.82 -9.11 26.96
C ARG A 60 -25.10 -9.41 27.75
N GLY A 61 -26.14 -9.94 27.08
CA GLY A 61 -27.35 -10.46 27.73
C GLY A 61 -28.57 -9.55 27.66
N MET A 62 -29.60 -9.89 28.43
CA MET A 62 -31.03 -9.66 28.16
C MET A 62 -31.51 -8.20 27.99
N ASN A 63 -30.65 -7.19 28.15
CA ASN A 63 -30.97 -5.77 27.95
C ASN A 63 -29.83 -4.92 27.33
N SER A 64 -28.77 -5.53 26.79
CA SER A 64 -27.66 -4.77 26.18
C SER A 64 -27.88 -4.54 24.69
N VAL A 65 -27.91 -3.27 24.26
CA VAL A 65 -27.66 -2.89 22.85
C VAL A 65 -26.38 -3.58 22.40
N TYR A 66 -26.38 -4.22 21.22
CA TYR A 66 -25.19 -4.89 20.67
C TYR A 66 -23.99 -3.94 20.76
N ASN A 67 -22.93 -4.36 21.46
CA ASN A 67 -21.70 -3.57 21.47
C ASN A 67 -20.93 -3.87 20.19
N ASP A 68 -20.73 -2.85 19.38
CA ASP A 68 -19.97 -2.90 18.14
C ASP A 68 -18.51 -2.52 18.40
N TYR A 69 -17.60 -3.43 18.07
CA TYR A 69 -16.17 -3.27 18.27
C TYR A 69 -15.41 -3.40 16.96
N THR A 70 -14.34 -2.60 16.87
CA THR A 70 -13.38 -2.66 15.78
C THR A 70 -11.97 -2.67 16.37
N SER A 71 -11.09 -3.51 15.82
CA SER A 71 -9.66 -3.56 16.14
C SER A 71 -8.84 -3.47 14.86
N LYS A 72 -7.66 -2.87 14.97
CA LYS A 72 -6.76 -2.64 13.84
C LYS A 72 -5.32 -2.85 14.26
N ILE A 73 -4.61 -3.71 13.53
CA ILE A 73 -3.19 -3.99 13.74
C ILE A 73 -2.43 -3.72 12.44
N THR A 74 -1.27 -3.06 12.56
CA THR A 74 -0.34 -2.90 11.44
C THR A 74 0.82 -3.88 11.62
N TYR A 75 0.93 -4.89 10.74
CA TYR A 75 2.00 -5.89 10.80
C TYR A 75 3.34 -5.33 10.36
N PHE A 76 3.34 -4.56 9.27
CA PHE A 76 4.54 -3.89 8.79
C PHE A 76 4.21 -2.60 8.06
N ARG A 77 5.19 -1.70 8.05
CA ARG A 77 5.18 -0.48 7.25
C ARG A 77 6.60 -0.18 6.81
N LYS A 78 6.88 -0.37 5.53
CA LYS A 78 8.20 -0.09 4.94
C LYS A 78 8.07 1.01 3.90
N ARG A 79 9.01 1.94 3.90
CA ARG A 79 9.08 3.06 2.94
C ARG A 79 10.45 3.08 2.32
N GLN A 80 10.52 3.24 1.00
CA GLN A 80 11.77 3.34 0.28
C GLN A 80 11.66 4.43 -0.79
N HIS A 81 12.68 5.26 -0.87
CA HIS A 81 12.82 6.21 -1.97
C HIS A 81 13.44 5.50 -3.17
N LEU A 82 12.79 5.60 -4.33
CA LEU A 82 13.31 5.15 -5.62
C LEU A 82 14.01 6.32 -6.34
N ILE A 83 13.45 7.51 -6.24
CA ILE A 83 14.07 8.77 -6.70
C ILE A 83 14.04 9.75 -5.54
N ARG A 84 15.15 10.44 -5.32
CA ARG A 84 15.23 11.56 -4.39
C ARG A 84 16.32 12.51 -4.85
N VAL A 85 15.93 13.68 -5.33
CA VAL A 85 16.88 14.76 -5.57
C VAL A 85 17.45 15.17 -4.20
N GLN A 86 18.75 14.96 -4.00
CA GLN A 86 19.47 15.53 -2.87
C GLN A 86 19.66 17.01 -3.15
N ARG A 87 19.39 17.84 -2.13
CA ARG A 87 19.70 19.28 -2.20
C ARG A 87 21.18 19.49 -1.99
#